data_AF-A0A2N3HZP4-F1
#
_entry.id   AF-A0A2N3HZP4-F1
#
_cell.length_a   1.000
_cell.length_b   1.000
_cell.length_c   1.000
_cell.angle_alpha   90.00
_cell.angle_beta   90.00
_cell.angle_gamma   90.00
#
_symmetry.space_group_name_H-M   'P 1'
#
loop_
_entity.id
_entity.type
_entity.pdbx_description
1 polymer ?
#
loop_
_entity_poly.entity_id
_entity_poly.type
_entity_poly.pdbx_seq_one_letter_code
_entity_poly.pdbx_strand_id
1 'polypeptide(L)'
;MIKKSSNPYYHIFYWIFVLLSLTLVFGVSWGNNIAAFFFISMLFPIVLGTSYFFNYFLVPRYYMQKKYVRFGFYSFYTAVVSMYLETIVLIFSFIYLGNFNFKNLGPNASNTFLLAALLYLMVFVGSFLLMSRQIREKQQIIQEFLLEQEKMKQDYLEIISNRKTIKIKFPDIIYLESLSDYVRIHTSTEEIKTKENISNLEDRLPQQFLRIHRSFIINKDRLKRFSNNHILVEDIQLNIGRTYRKQVKETLGMQ
;
A
#
# COMPACT_ATOMS: atom_id res chain seq x y z
N MET A 1 -0.82 11.01 4.14
CA MET A 1 0.50 10.54 3.65
C MET A 1 0.33 9.12 3.11
N ILE A 2 0.67 8.87 1.84
CA ILE A 2 0.57 7.54 1.22
C ILE A 2 1.63 6.65 1.87
N LYS A 3 1.18 5.61 2.59
CA LYS A 3 2.06 4.61 3.21
C LYS A 3 2.77 3.82 2.11
N LYS A 4 3.89 4.35 1.62
CA LYS A 4 4.77 3.67 0.67
C LYS A 4 5.47 2.53 1.41
N SER A 5 4.91 1.34 1.33
CA SER A 5 5.62 0.13 1.74
C SER A 5 5.13 -1.06 0.92
N SER A 6 5.38 -1.03 -0.39
CA SER A 6 5.72 -2.28 -1.06
C SER A 6 7.19 -2.53 -0.73
N ASN A 7 7.45 -3.43 0.22
CA ASN A 7 8.81 -3.78 0.60
C ASN A 7 9.61 -4.16 -0.68
N PRO A 8 10.69 -3.44 -1.03
CA PRO A 8 11.40 -3.59 -2.30
C PRO A 8 11.87 -5.04 -2.54
N TYR A 9 12.09 -5.80 -1.46
CA TYR A 9 12.47 -7.21 -1.54
C TYR A 9 11.44 -8.08 -2.27
N TYR A 10 10.12 -7.80 -2.20
CA TYR A 10 9.13 -8.58 -2.94
C TYR A 10 9.22 -8.40 -4.45
N HIS A 11 9.56 -7.19 -4.91
CA HIS A 11 9.75 -6.93 -6.33
C HIS A 11 10.98 -7.66 -6.86
N ILE A 12 12.09 -7.59 -6.12
CA ILE A 12 13.34 -8.27 -6.48
C ILE A 12 13.13 -9.80 -6.47
N PHE A 13 12.48 -10.34 -5.44
CA PHE A 13 12.19 -11.77 -5.34
C PHE A 13 11.31 -12.27 -6.48
N TYR A 14 10.24 -11.54 -6.82
CA TYR A 14 9.35 -11.89 -7.94
C TYR A 14 10.13 -11.98 -9.26
N TRP A 15 10.99 -10.99 -9.53
CA TRP A 15 11.75 -10.93 -10.77
C TRP A 15 12.86 -11.99 -10.83
N ILE A 16 13.50 -12.32 -9.71
CA ILE A 16 14.43 -13.45 -9.61
C ILE A 16 13.69 -14.77 -9.86
N PHE A 17 12.52 -14.95 -9.26
CA PHE A 17 11.70 -16.15 -9.45
C PHE A 17 11.26 -16.30 -10.92
N VAL A 18 10.84 -15.21 -11.56
CA VAL A 18 10.49 -15.18 -12.99
C VAL A 18 11.70 -15.58 -13.84
N LEU A 19 12.88 -15.01 -13.59
CA LEU A 19 14.09 -15.31 -14.34
C LEU A 19 14.50 -16.79 -14.19
N LEU A 20 14.46 -17.34 -12.98
CA LEU A 20 14.75 -18.75 -12.72
C LEU A 20 13.71 -19.68 -13.36
N SER A 21 12.43 -19.36 -13.23
CA SER A 21 11.33 -20.14 -13.80
C SER A 21 11.42 -20.21 -15.33
N LEU A 22 11.64 -19.07 -15.98
CA LEU A 22 11.85 -19.02 -17.43
C LEU A 22 13.10 -19.80 -17.83
N THR A 23 14.20 -19.66 -17.07
CA THR A 23 15.47 -20.35 -17.39
C THR A 23 15.30 -21.87 -17.34
N LEU A 24 14.53 -22.38 -16.37
CA LEU A 24 14.21 -23.81 -16.29
C LEU A 24 13.32 -24.28 -17.45
N VAL A 25 12.25 -23.55 -17.76
CA VAL A 25 11.31 -23.94 -18.82
C VAL A 25 12.01 -23.97 -20.19
N PHE A 26 12.79 -22.93 -20.50
CA PHE A 26 13.54 -22.87 -21.76
C PHE A 26 14.76 -23.79 -21.75
N GLY A 27 15.43 -23.96 -20.62
CA GLY A 27 16.58 -24.86 -20.46
C GLY A 27 16.21 -26.32 -20.72
N VAL A 28 15.08 -26.79 -20.16
CA VAL A 28 14.53 -28.13 -20.42
C VAL A 28 14.17 -28.27 -21.90
N SER A 29 13.57 -27.24 -22.52
CA SER A 29 13.22 -27.27 -23.94
C SER A 29 14.44 -27.33 -24.87
N TRP A 30 15.54 -26.70 -24.50
CA TRP A 30 16.74 -26.57 -25.36
C TRP A 30 17.78 -27.66 -25.08
N GLY A 31 17.65 -28.39 -23.96
CA GLY A 31 18.68 -29.31 -23.48
C GLY A 31 19.94 -28.60 -22.98
N ASN A 32 19.92 -27.27 -22.88
CA ASN A 32 21.06 -26.45 -22.45
C ASN A 32 20.58 -25.27 -21.58
N ASN A 33 20.68 -25.44 -20.27
CA ASN A 33 20.28 -24.43 -19.29
C ASN A 33 21.15 -23.15 -19.34
N ILE A 34 22.42 -23.27 -19.74
CA ILE A 34 23.34 -22.13 -19.80
C ILE A 34 22.95 -21.21 -20.95
N ALA A 35 22.70 -21.77 -22.13
CA ALA A 35 22.23 -21.01 -23.29
C ALA A 35 20.88 -20.33 -23.00
N ALA A 36 19.95 -21.05 -22.36
CA ALA A 36 18.66 -20.50 -21.96
C ALA A 36 18.81 -19.31 -20.98
N PHE A 37 19.72 -19.42 -20.00
CA PHE A 37 20.00 -18.32 -19.05
C PHE A 37 20.48 -17.06 -19.76
N PHE A 38 21.48 -17.17 -20.64
CA PHE A 38 21.99 -16.01 -21.38
C PHE A 38 20.91 -15.37 -22.26
N PHE A 39 20.13 -16.18 -22.95
CA PHE A 39 19.03 -15.71 -23.78
C PHE A 39 17.97 -14.95 -22.98
N ILE A 40 17.52 -15.50 -21.84
CA ILE A 40 16.53 -14.86 -20.98
C ILE A 40 17.10 -13.59 -20.35
N SER A 41 18.38 -13.60 -19.95
CA SER A 41 19.06 -12.41 -19.44
C SER A 41 19.06 -11.27 -20.46
N MET A 42 19.22 -11.56 -21.76
CA MET A 42 19.13 -10.55 -22.82
C MET A 42 17.70 -10.01 -23.01
N LEU A 43 16.67 -10.84 -22.83
CA LEU A 43 15.26 -10.43 -22.92
C LEU A 43 14.78 -9.67 -21.68
N PHE A 44 15.40 -9.91 -20.53
CA PHE A 44 14.94 -9.43 -19.23
C PHE A 44 14.76 -7.91 -19.14
N PRO A 45 15.68 -7.06 -19.66
CA PRO A 45 15.49 -5.61 -19.64
C PRO A 45 14.24 -5.14 -20.39
N ILE A 46 13.87 -5.81 -21.49
CA ILE A 46 12.67 -5.49 -22.27
C ILE A 46 11.42 -5.87 -21.48
N VAL A 47 11.41 -7.07 -20.90
CA VAL A 47 10.29 -7.56 -20.08
C VAL A 47 10.10 -6.68 -18.84
N LEU A 48 11.19 -6.28 -18.19
CA LEU A 48 11.14 -5.31 -17.10
C LEU A 48 10.59 -3.97 -17.59
N GLY A 49 11.19 -3.37 -18.62
CA GLY A 49 10.80 -2.06 -19.13
C GLY A 49 9.32 -1.99 -19.50
N THR A 50 8.84 -2.99 -20.23
CA THR A 50 7.43 -3.09 -20.66
C THR A 50 6.49 -3.31 -19.50
N SER A 51 6.83 -4.21 -18.56
CA SER A 51 6.05 -4.43 -17.36
C SER A 51 5.97 -3.19 -16.48
N TYR A 52 7.09 -2.49 -16.25
CA TYR A 52 7.11 -1.28 -15.44
C TYR A 52 6.35 -0.14 -16.11
N PHE A 53 6.54 0.07 -17.42
CA PHE A 53 5.79 1.07 -18.18
C PHE A 53 4.29 0.77 -18.17
N PHE A 54 3.90 -0.48 -18.40
CA PHE A 54 2.51 -0.90 -18.35
C PHE A 54 1.90 -0.67 -16.95
N ASN A 55 2.59 -1.13 -15.91
CA ASN A 55 2.04 -1.19 -14.56
C ASN A 55 2.08 0.13 -13.79
N TYR A 56 3.14 0.91 -13.95
CA TYR A 56 3.32 2.15 -13.19
C TYR A 56 2.94 3.39 -13.98
N PHE A 57 2.90 3.33 -15.32
CA PHE A 57 2.52 4.46 -16.16
C PHE A 57 1.15 4.28 -16.82
N LEU A 58 0.95 3.22 -17.62
CA LEU A 58 -0.28 3.05 -18.39
C LEU A 58 -1.52 2.80 -17.53
N VAL A 59 -1.46 1.81 -16.64
CA VAL A 59 -2.61 1.41 -15.80
C VAL A 59 -3.06 2.54 -14.89
N PRO A 60 -2.20 3.19 -14.08
CA PRO A 60 -2.64 4.26 -13.17
C PRO A 60 -3.10 5.51 -13.91
N ARG A 61 -2.49 5.83 -15.06
CA ARG A 61 -2.76 7.08 -15.78
C ARG A 61 -3.96 6.99 -16.71
N TYR A 62 -4.24 5.83 -17.31
CA TYR A 62 -5.33 5.71 -18.29
C TYR A 62 -6.44 4.77 -17.83
N TYR A 63 -6.10 3.56 -17.36
CA TYR A 63 -7.12 2.58 -16.94
C TYR A 63 -7.89 3.07 -15.71
N MET A 64 -7.16 3.47 -14.66
CA MET A 64 -7.77 3.95 -13.40
C MET A 64 -8.52 5.28 -13.56
N GLN A 65 -8.22 6.07 -14.60
CA GLN A 65 -8.93 7.30 -14.93
C GLN A 65 -10.14 7.06 -15.86
N LYS A 66 -10.53 5.80 -16.10
CA LYS A 66 -11.60 5.39 -17.02
C LYS A 66 -11.39 5.85 -18.48
N LYS A 67 -10.15 6.14 -18.88
CA LYS A 67 -9.76 6.56 -20.24
C LYS A 67 -9.42 5.34 -21.10
N TYR A 68 -10.38 4.43 -21.28
CA TYR A 68 -10.15 3.11 -21.88
C TYR A 68 -9.66 3.15 -23.33
N VAL A 69 -10.17 4.08 -24.15
CA VAL A 69 -9.76 4.20 -25.57
C VAL A 69 -8.26 4.52 -25.68
N ARG A 70 -7.78 5.53 -24.93
CA ARG A 70 -6.36 5.90 -24.90
C ARG A 70 -5.50 4.78 -24.32
N PHE A 71 -5.99 4.12 -23.26
CA PHE A 71 -5.32 2.95 -22.68
C PHE A 71 -5.13 1.83 -23.70
N GLY A 72 -6.16 1.53 -24.50
CA GLY A 72 -6.10 0.52 -25.56
C GLY A 72 -5.04 0.84 -26.60
N PHE A 73 -5.03 2.07 -27.14
CA PHE A 73 -4.02 2.47 -28.13
C PHE A 73 -2.60 2.38 -27.57
N TYR A 74 -2.32 2.97 -26.40
CA TYR A 74 -0.96 2.95 -25.85
C TYR A 74 -0.51 1.54 -25.41
N SER A 75 -1.43 0.69 -24.95
CA SER A 75 -1.12 -0.71 -24.64
C SER A 75 -0.77 -1.48 -25.90
N PHE A 76 -1.51 -1.26 -26.99
CA PHE A 76 -1.21 -1.85 -28.29
C PHE A 76 0.17 -1.39 -28.80
N TYR A 77 0.45 -0.08 -28.76
CA TYR A 77 1.77 0.45 -29.13
C TYR A 77 2.89 -0.16 -28.28
N THR A 78 2.67 -0.32 -26.97
CA THR A 78 3.65 -0.94 -26.09
C THR A 78 3.94 -2.36 -26.53
N ALA A 79 2.91 -3.18 -26.79
CA ALA A 79 3.05 -4.55 -27.26
C ALA A 79 3.78 -4.66 -28.60
N VAL A 80 3.47 -3.77 -29.56
CA VAL A 80 4.14 -3.73 -30.86
C VAL A 80 5.63 -3.39 -30.70
N VAL A 81 5.94 -2.35 -29.91
CA VAL A 81 7.33 -1.95 -29.65
C VAL A 81 8.11 -3.05 -28.94
N SER A 82 7.51 -3.72 -27.96
CA SER A 82 8.19 -4.81 -27.26
C SER A 82 8.39 -6.05 -28.12
N MET A 83 7.42 -6.43 -28.94
CA MET A 83 7.59 -7.52 -29.91
C MET A 83 8.73 -7.22 -30.90
N TYR A 84 8.86 -5.96 -31.32
CA TYR A 84 9.98 -5.53 -32.16
C TYR A 84 11.34 -5.63 -31.44
N LEU A 85 11.43 -5.13 -30.20
CA LEU A 85 12.66 -5.24 -29.40
C LEU A 85 13.04 -6.70 -29.09
N GLU A 86 12.05 -7.56 -28.81
CA GLU A 86 12.26 -9.00 -28.62
C GLU A 86 12.82 -9.65 -29.89
N THR A 87 12.34 -9.24 -31.07
CA THR A 87 12.86 -9.72 -32.36
C THR A 87 14.32 -9.33 -32.57
N ILE A 88 14.73 -8.12 -32.17
CA ILE A 88 16.14 -7.70 -32.21
C ILE A 88 17.00 -8.59 -31.30
N VAL A 89 16.53 -8.86 -30.08
CA VAL A 89 17.25 -9.74 -29.13
C VAL A 89 17.33 -11.17 -29.66
N LEU A 90 16.27 -11.67 -30.29
CA LEU A 90 16.27 -12.98 -30.95
C LEU A 90 17.33 -13.06 -32.05
N ILE A 91 17.44 -12.03 -32.90
CA ILE A 91 18.47 -11.97 -33.96
C ILE A 91 19.88 -11.95 -33.33
N PHE A 92 20.10 -11.14 -32.30
CA PHE A 92 21.39 -11.09 -31.62
C PHE A 92 21.76 -12.43 -30.97
N SER A 93 20.79 -13.06 -30.31
CA SER A 93 20.94 -14.40 -29.72
C SER A 93 21.23 -15.45 -30.80
N PHE A 94 20.59 -15.38 -31.96
CA PHE A 94 20.87 -16.30 -33.07
C PHE A 94 22.31 -16.19 -33.58
N ILE A 95 22.84 -14.98 -33.67
CA ILE A 95 24.23 -14.74 -34.07
C ILE A 95 25.19 -15.27 -32.99
N TYR A 96 24.97 -14.92 -31.72
CA TYR A 96 25.93 -15.20 -30.64
C TYR A 96 25.82 -16.62 -30.07
N LEU A 97 24.61 -17.10 -29.78
CA LEU A 97 24.37 -18.42 -29.19
C LEU A 97 24.11 -19.49 -30.26
N GLY A 98 23.41 -19.12 -31.34
CA GLY A 98 23.08 -20.05 -32.43
C GLY A 98 24.24 -20.33 -33.38
N ASN A 99 25.25 -19.45 -33.44
CA ASN A 99 26.34 -19.48 -34.42
C ASN A 99 25.81 -19.69 -35.85
N PHE A 100 24.76 -18.93 -36.20
CA PHE A 100 24.02 -19.02 -37.48
C PHE A 100 23.31 -20.35 -37.77
N ASN A 101 23.26 -21.29 -36.82
CA ASN A 101 22.57 -22.56 -36.97
C ASN A 101 21.29 -22.59 -36.14
N PHE A 102 20.15 -22.55 -36.81
CA PHE A 102 18.83 -22.58 -36.17
C PHE A 102 18.56 -23.87 -35.40
N LYS A 103 19.28 -24.98 -35.68
CA LYS A 103 19.16 -26.23 -34.91
C LYS A 103 19.80 -26.13 -33.52
N ASN A 104 20.71 -25.17 -33.32
CA ASN A 104 21.35 -24.92 -32.02
C ASN A 104 20.47 -24.06 -31.11
N LEU A 105 19.49 -23.35 -31.68
CA LEU A 105 18.41 -22.72 -30.91
C LEU A 105 17.32 -23.78 -30.68
N GLY A 106 16.95 -24.03 -29.43
CA GLY A 106 15.96 -25.07 -29.12
C GLY A 106 14.60 -24.82 -29.80
N PRO A 107 13.77 -25.86 -29.98
CA PRO A 107 12.56 -25.83 -30.82
C PRO A 107 11.53 -24.77 -30.41
N ASN A 108 11.53 -24.34 -29.14
CA ASN A 108 10.62 -23.31 -28.65
C ASN A 108 11.16 -21.87 -28.80
N ALA A 109 12.45 -21.71 -29.08
CA ALA A 109 13.08 -20.40 -29.33
C ALA A 109 12.70 -19.82 -30.69
N SER A 110 12.57 -20.70 -31.69
CA SER A 110 12.20 -20.34 -33.05
C SER A 110 10.72 -19.96 -33.16
N ASN A 111 9.89 -20.37 -32.19
CA ASN A 111 8.51 -19.93 -32.10
C ASN A 111 8.40 -18.62 -31.32
N THR A 112 8.72 -17.50 -32.00
CA THR A 112 8.63 -16.15 -31.46
C THR A 112 7.27 -15.84 -30.82
N PHE A 113 6.20 -16.39 -31.37
CA PHE A 113 4.84 -16.19 -30.83
C PHE A 113 4.65 -16.85 -29.46
N LEU A 114 5.12 -18.08 -29.28
CA LEU A 114 5.05 -18.78 -27.99
C LEU A 114 5.85 -18.05 -26.91
N LEU A 115 7.05 -17.57 -27.26
CA LEU A 115 7.90 -16.80 -26.37
C LEU A 115 7.21 -15.50 -25.94
N ALA A 116 6.73 -14.71 -26.91
CA ALA A 116 5.98 -13.50 -26.64
C ALA A 116 4.76 -13.79 -25.74
N ALA A 117 3.98 -14.82 -26.04
CA ALA A 117 2.80 -15.20 -25.27
C ALA A 117 3.13 -15.53 -23.80
N LEU A 118 4.17 -16.31 -23.54
CA LEU A 118 4.61 -16.64 -22.18
C LEU A 118 5.08 -15.41 -21.41
N LEU A 119 5.83 -14.52 -22.07
CA LEU A 119 6.33 -13.28 -21.46
C LEU A 119 5.18 -12.33 -21.14
N TYR A 120 4.26 -12.09 -22.07
CA TYR A 120 3.09 -11.23 -21.83
C TYR A 120 2.15 -11.82 -20.79
N LEU A 121 2.02 -13.15 -20.69
CA LEU A 121 1.24 -13.78 -19.63
C LEU A 121 1.83 -13.48 -18.26
N MET A 122 3.16 -13.54 -18.11
CA MET A 122 3.82 -13.16 -16.85
C MET A 122 3.62 -11.67 -16.52
N VAL A 123 3.76 -10.78 -17.51
CA VAL A 123 3.50 -9.34 -17.34
C VAL A 123 2.05 -9.10 -16.92
N PHE A 124 1.10 -9.76 -17.57
CA PHE A 124 -0.32 -9.65 -17.27
C PHE A 124 -0.64 -10.08 -15.84
N VAL A 125 -0.11 -11.22 -15.39
CA VAL A 125 -0.29 -11.71 -14.02
C VAL A 125 0.30 -10.71 -13.02
N GLY A 126 1.51 -10.21 -13.25
CA GLY A 126 2.12 -9.18 -12.41
C GLY A 126 1.27 -7.90 -12.34
N SER A 127 0.72 -7.50 -13.49
CA SER A 127 -0.16 -6.33 -13.61
C SER A 127 -1.45 -6.49 -12.83
N PHE A 128 -2.10 -7.63 -12.97
CA PHE A 128 -3.31 -7.98 -12.25
C PHE A 128 -3.09 -7.99 -10.73
N LEU A 129 -1.98 -8.58 -10.26
CA LEU A 129 -1.62 -8.59 -8.85
C LEU A 129 -1.41 -7.18 -8.30
N LEU A 130 -0.65 -6.33 -8.98
CA LEU A 130 -0.41 -4.94 -8.58
C LEU A 130 -1.71 -4.13 -8.55
N MET A 131 -2.52 -4.25 -9.60
CA MET A 131 -3.82 -3.58 -9.70
C MET A 131 -4.77 -4.00 -8.58
N SER A 132 -4.85 -5.30 -8.26
CA SER A 132 -5.69 -5.81 -7.17
C SER A 132 -5.29 -5.21 -5.81
N ARG A 133 -3.98 -5.02 -5.57
CA ARG A 133 -3.47 -4.38 -4.36
C ARG A 133 -3.86 -2.90 -4.31
N GLN A 134 -3.64 -2.17 -5.40
CA GLN A 134 -4.00 -0.75 -5.50
C GLN A 134 -5.49 -0.49 -5.28
N ILE A 135 -6.37 -1.36 -5.79
CA ILE A 135 -7.82 -1.25 -5.59
C ILE A 135 -8.17 -1.43 -4.12
N ARG A 136 -7.62 -2.46 -3.45
CA ARG A 136 -7.86 -2.72 -2.03
C ARG A 136 -7.41 -1.55 -1.14
N GLU A 137 -6.23 -1.00 -1.39
CA GLU A 137 -5.71 0.16 -0.65
C GLU A 137 -6.61 1.39 -0.81
N LYS A 138 -7.06 1.69 -2.03
CA LYS A 138 -8.00 2.80 -2.27
C LYS A 138 -9.34 2.58 -1.58
N GLN A 139 -9.87 1.36 -1.58
CA GLN A 139 -11.11 1.03 -0.88
C GLN A 139 -11.00 1.25 0.62
N GLN A 140 -9.88 0.87 1.24
CA GLN A 140 -9.63 1.11 2.67
C GLN A 140 -9.64 2.61 3.01
N ILE A 141 -8.95 3.43 2.22
CA ILE A 141 -8.92 4.89 2.42
C ILE A 141 -10.33 5.49 2.29
N ILE A 142 -11.11 5.04 1.30
CA ILE A 142 -12.49 5.50 1.13
C ILE A 142 -13.34 5.10 2.35
N GLN A 143 -13.21 3.87 2.83
CA GLN A 143 -13.96 3.39 3.98
C GLN A 143 -13.59 4.13 5.27
N GLU A 144 -12.30 4.39 5.50
CA GLU A 144 -11.81 5.20 6.62
C GLU A 144 -12.35 6.63 6.54
N PHE A 145 -12.36 7.24 5.36
CA PHE A 145 -12.91 8.58 5.14
C PHE A 145 -14.43 8.65 5.33
N LEU A 146 -15.17 7.62 4.90
CA LEU A 146 -16.61 7.53 5.11
C LEU A 146 -16.95 7.37 6.59
N LEU A 147 -16.22 6.50 7.31
CA LEU A 147 -16.38 6.30 8.75
C LEU A 147 -16.07 7.58 9.53
N GLU A 148 -15.04 8.32 9.12
CA GLU A 148 -14.72 9.63 9.72
C GLU A 148 -15.84 10.65 9.48
N GLN A 149 -16.42 10.69 8.27
CA GLN A 149 -17.56 11.56 8.00
C GLN A 149 -18.79 11.19 8.83
N GLU A 150 -19.05 9.90 9.07
CA GLU A 150 -20.12 9.48 9.98
C GLU A 150 -19.85 9.90 11.42
N LYS A 151 -18.61 9.76 11.90
CA LYS A 151 -18.20 10.26 13.22
C LYS A 151 -18.37 11.77 13.34
N MET A 152 -17.98 12.53 12.32
CA MET A 152 -18.17 13.99 12.32
C MET A 152 -19.64 14.42 12.20
N LYS A 153 -20.54 13.55 11.72
CA LYS A 153 -21.99 13.82 11.77
C LYS A 153 -22.58 13.57 13.16
N GLN A 154 -21.96 12.72 13.97
CA GLN A 154 -22.36 12.50 15.35
C GLN A 154 -21.63 13.49 16.25
N ASP A 155 -22.25 14.59 16.66
CA ASP A 155 -21.59 15.59 17.53
C ASP A 155 -21.38 15.13 18.99
N TYR A 156 -21.57 13.84 19.30
CA TYR A 156 -21.53 13.31 20.66
C TYR A 156 -20.93 11.91 20.79
N LEU A 157 -20.32 11.65 21.94
CA LEU A 157 -19.94 10.34 22.45
C LEU A 157 -21.09 9.74 23.26
N GLU A 158 -21.55 8.55 22.90
CA GLU A 158 -22.58 7.82 23.66
C GLU A 158 -21.94 6.76 24.55
N ILE A 159 -22.10 6.83 25.86
CA ILE A 159 -21.51 5.83 26.77
C ILE A 159 -22.54 5.29 27.75
N ILE A 160 -22.25 4.13 28.32
CA ILE A 160 -23.04 3.58 29.42
C ILE A 160 -22.36 3.90 30.74
N SER A 161 -23.01 4.73 31.55
CA SER A 161 -22.60 5.04 32.92
C SER A 161 -23.71 4.69 33.89
N ASN A 162 -23.41 3.94 34.95
CA ASN A 162 -24.40 3.55 35.97
C ASN A 162 -25.71 2.95 35.39
N ARG A 163 -25.58 2.10 34.36
CA ARG A 163 -26.70 1.47 33.62
C ARG A 163 -27.61 2.47 32.88
N LYS A 164 -27.17 3.71 32.70
CA LYS A 164 -27.84 4.72 31.88
C LYS A 164 -26.97 5.07 30.68
N THR A 165 -27.62 5.29 29.55
CA THR A 165 -26.96 5.80 28.36
C THR A 165 -26.84 7.32 28.47
N ILE A 166 -25.62 7.84 28.36
CA ILE A 166 -25.32 9.27 28.43
C ILE A 166 -24.70 9.68 27.09
N LYS A 167 -25.18 10.79 26.53
CA LYS A 167 -24.63 11.42 25.33
C LYS A 167 -23.87 12.68 25.73
N ILE A 168 -22.58 12.72 25.41
CA ILE A 168 -21.67 13.80 25.77
C ILE A 168 -21.20 14.46 24.47
N LYS A 169 -21.41 15.76 24.28
CA LYS A 169 -20.98 16.40 23.03
C LYS A 169 -19.45 16.44 22.95
N PHE A 170 -18.88 16.18 21.78
CA PHE A 170 -17.42 16.17 21.62
C PHE A 170 -16.73 17.49 22.02
N PRO A 171 -17.29 18.69 21.72
CA PRO A 171 -16.71 19.95 22.18
C PRO A 171 -16.61 20.09 23.70
N ASP A 172 -17.48 19.40 24.45
CA ASP A 172 -17.52 19.47 25.91
C ASP A 172 -16.46 18.56 26.57
N ILE A 173 -15.89 17.61 25.81
CA ILE A 173 -14.87 16.67 26.32
C ILE A 173 -13.49 17.34 26.27
N ILE A 174 -12.79 17.34 27.41
CA ILE A 174 -11.42 17.86 27.55
C ILE A 174 -10.41 16.73 27.32
N TYR A 175 -10.51 15.64 28.10
CA TYR A 175 -9.69 14.45 27.95
C TYR A 175 -10.35 13.22 28.60
N LEU A 176 -9.86 12.04 28.25
CA LEU A 176 -10.22 10.76 28.83
C LEU A 176 -9.03 10.19 29.58
N GLU A 177 -9.31 9.59 30.73
CA GLU A 177 -8.34 8.97 31.63
C GLU A 177 -8.77 7.54 31.97
N SER A 178 -7.93 6.56 31.63
CA SER A 178 -8.13 5.16 31.99
C SER A 178 -7.63 4.89 33.41
N LEU A 179 -8.52 4.38 34.26
CA LEU A 179 -8.28 4.09 35.67
C LEU A 179 -8.70 2.65 35.98
N SER A 180 -7.74 1.72 36.06
CA SER A 180 -7.93 0.27 36.30
C SER A 180 -9.14 -0.34 35.57
N ASP A 181 -10.33 -0.18 36.14
CA ASP A 181 -11.57 -0.86 35.74
C ASP A 181 -12.59 0.08 35.06
N TYR A 182 -12.28 1.37 34.96
CA TYR A 182 -13.16 2.36 34.32
C TYR A 182 -12.37 3.43 33.55
N VAL A 183 -13.03 4.07 32.60
CA VAL A 183 -12.53 5.29 31.97
C VAL A 183 -13.32 6.47 32.50
N ARG A 184 -12.59 7.50 32.92
CA ARG A 184 -13.12 8.78 33.36
C ARG A 184 -13.02 9.75 32.19
N ILE A 185 -14.15 10.32 31.81
CA ILE A 185 -14.28 11.33 30.77
C ILE A 185 -14.40 12.68 31.50
N HIS A 186 -13.40 13.52 31.31
CA HIS A 186 -13.34 14.86 31.88
C HIS A 186 -14.00 15.82 30.90
N THR A 187 -15.11 16.42 31.31
CA THR A 187 -15.83 17.42 30.51
C THR A 187 -15.66 18.82 31.12
N SER A 188 -16.12 19.86 30.43
CA SER A 188 -16.11 21.23 30.96
C SER A 188 -17.01 21.43 32.19
N THR A 189 -17.97 20.53 32.44
CA THR A 189 -18.97 20.67 33.51
C THR A 189 -18.82 19.61 34.60
N GLU A 190 -18.57 18.37 34.23
CA GLU A 190 -18.50 17.24 35.17
C GLU A 190 -17.55 16.11 34.71
N GLU A 191 -17.29 15.17 35.62
CA GLU A 191 -16.56 13.94 35.33
C GLU A 191 -17.54 12.76 35.20
N ILE A 192 -17.49 12.05 34.08
CA ILE A 192 -18.37 10.90 33.81
C ILE A 192 -17.52 9.63 33.75
N LYS A 193 -17.99 8.54 34.38
CA LYS A 193 -17.27 7.26 34.41
C LYS A 193 -17.99 6.19 33.61
N THR A 194 -17.28 5.49 32.73
CA THR A 194 -17.77 4.32 31.99
C THR A 194 -16.90 3.11 32.26
N LYS A 195 -17.49 1.91 32.22
CA LYS A 195 -16.75 0.63 32.32
C LYS A 195 -16.18 0.16 30.97
N GLU A 196 -16.33 0.95 29.92
CA GLU A 196 -15.74 0.67 28.62
C GLU A 196 -14.20 0.82 28.66
N ASN A 197 -13.50 0.05 27.82
CA ASN A 197 -12.06 0.19 27.64
C ASN A 197 -11.75 1.49 26.88
N ILE A 198 -10.67 2.19 27.25
CA ILE A 198 -10.23 3.41 26.57
C ILE A 198 -9.97 3.21 25.07
N SER A 199 -9.51 2.02 24.66
CA SER A 199 -9.33 1.69 23.24
C SER A 199 -10.67 1.58 22.49
N ASN A 200 -11.72 1.04 23.12
CA ASN A 200 -13.05 0.99 22.49
C ASN A 200 -13.67 2.39 22.34
N LEU A 201 -13.37 3.28 23.29
CA LEU A 201 -13.78 4.68 23.20
C LEU A 201 -12.99 5.40 22.09
N GLU A 202 -11.67 5.15 21.98
CA GLU A 202 -10.82 5.70 20.91
C GLU A 202 -11.40 5.43 19.52
N ASP A 203 -11.85 4.20 19.26
CA ASP A 203 -12.43 3.79 17.97
C ASP A 203 -13.70 4.56 17.60
N ARG A 204 -14.37 5.17 18.58
CA ARG A 204 -15.64 5.91 18.42
C ARG A 204 -15.44 7.42 18.42
N LEU A 205 -14.25 7.89 18.79
CA LEU A 205 -13.90 9.30 18.78
C LEU A 205 -13.47 9.74 17.37
N PRO A 206 -13.81 10.99 16.96
CA PRO A 206 -13.32 11.58 15.71
C PRO A 206 -11.84 12.00 15.83
N GLN A 207 -11.24 12.37 14.70
CA GLN A 207 -9.82 12.74 14.59
C GLN A 207 -9.40 13.92 15.46
N GLN A 208 -10.32 14.72 16.01
CA GLN A 208 -9.97 15.78 16.97
C GLN A 208 -9.41 15.21 18.29
N PHE A 209 -9.66 13.95 18.59
CA PHE A 209 -9.08 13.29 19.76
C PHE A 209 -7.76 12.59 19.42
N LEU A 210 -6.79 12.64 20.34
CA LEU A 210 -5.47 12.06 20.16
C LEU A 210 -5.06 11.26 21.40
N ARG A 211 -4.70 10.00 21.21
CA ARG A 211 -4.12 9.19 22.28
C ARG A 211 -2.65 9.56 22.50
N ILE A 212 -2.34 9.98 23.72
CA ILE A 212 -0.99 10.46 24.10
C ILE A 212 -0.29 9.53 25.09
N HIS A 213 -1.04 8.61 25.72
CA HIS A 213 -0.54 7.64 26.68
C HIS A 213 -1.43 6.40 26.66
N ARG A 214 -0.98 5.29 27.26
CA ARG A 214 -1.82 4.09 27.40
C ARG A 214 -3.13 4.39 28.16
N SER A 215 -3.09 5.40 29.02
CA SER A 215 -4.20 5.83 29.88
C SER A 215 -4.82 7.17 29.50
N PHE A 216 -4.34 7.89 28.47
CA PHE A 216 -4.82 9.24 28.19
C PHE A 216 -5.12 9.46 26.71
N ILE A 217 -6.33 9.98 26.43
CA ILE A 217 -6.74 10.53 25.14
C ILE A 217 -7.16 11.98 25.37
N ILE A 218 -6.66 12.91 24.57
CA ILE A 218 -6.94 14.34 24.72
C ILE A 218 -7.78 14.86 23.57
N ASN A 219 -8.58 15.90 23.80
CA ASN A 219 -9.17 16.70 22.73
C ASN A 219 -8.15 17.74 22.25
N LYS A 220 -7.76 17.69 20.98
CA LYS A 220 -6.80 18.63 20.38
C LYS A 220 -7.34 20.05 20.34
N ASP A 221 -8.65 20.23 20.27
CA ASP A 221 -9.27 21.57 20.24
C ASP A 221 -9.14 22.28 21.60
N ARG A 222 -8.86 21.54 22.67
CA ARG A 222 -8.63 22.03 24.04
C ARG A 222 -7.14 22.13 24.41
N LEU A 223 -6.25 21.90 23.44
CA LEU A 223 -4.81 21.93 23.61
C LEU A 223 -4.31 23.38 23.78
N LYS A 224 -3.70 23.71 24.93
CA LYS A 224 -3.08 25.04 25.13
C LYS A 224 -1.62 25.07 24.70
N ARG A 225 -0.83 24.06 25.11
CA ARG A 225 0.60 23.94 24.79
C ARG A 225 1.02 22.48 24.70
N PHE A 226 2.08 22.22 23.95
CA PHE A 226 2.70 20.90 23.88
C PHE A 226 4.22 21.02 23.86
N SER A 227 4.88 20.01 24.43
CA SER A 227 6.32 19.83 24.46
C SER A 227 6.65 18.39 24.05
N ASN A 228 7.93 18.07 23.87
CA ASN A 228 8.35 16.71 23.50
C ASN A 228 7.93 15.61 24.50
N ASN A 229 7.73 15.97 25.77
CA ASN A 229 7.46 14.99 26.84
C ASN A 229 6.09 15.12 27.49
N HIS A 230 5.41 16.27 27.34
CA HIS A 230 4.15 16.54 28.01
C HIS A 230 3.27 17.44 27.15
N ILE A 231 1.98 17.40 27.41
CA ILE A 231 0.95 18.20 26.77
C ILE A 231 0.15 18.90 27.87
N LEU A 232 -0.14 20.18 27.66
CA LEU A 232 -1.02 20.99 28.49
C LEU A 232 -2.38 21.11 27.81
N VAL A 233 -3.39 20.46 28.36
CA VAL A 233 -4.80 20.55 27.92
C VAL A 233 -5.55 21.30 29.00
N GLU A 234 -6.15 22.43 28.63
CA GLU A 234 -6.62 23.41 29.60
C GLU A 234 -5.53 23.74 30.63
N ASP A 235 -5.76 23.48 31.93
CA ASP A 235 -4.80 23.77 33.01
C ASP A 235 -4.13 22.50 33.56
N ILE A 236 -4.21 21.38 32.82
CA ILE A 236 -3.73 20.06 33.26
C ILE A 236 -2.57 19.60 32.37
N GLN A 237 -1.44 19.30 33.00
CA GLN A 237 -0.26 18.75 32.33
C GLN A 237 -0.30 17.23 32.31
N LEU A 238 -0.35 16.64 31.12
CA LEU A 238 -0.36 15.19 30.87
C LEU A 238 0.92 14.74 30.18
N ASN A 239 1.52 13.65 30.64
CA ASN A 239 2.77 13.12 30.08
C ASN A 239 2.52 12.25 28.85
N ILE A 240 3.40 12.39 27.85
CA ILE A 240 3.36 11.58 26.63
C ILE A 240 4.08 10.24 26.88
N GLY A 241 3.34 9.14 26.68
CA GLY A 241 3.88 7.79 26.78
C GLY A 241 4.93 7.52 25.71
N ARG A 242 6.00 6.78 26.08
CA ARG A 242 7.12 6.48 25.17
C ARG A 242 6.66 5.90 23.83
N THR A 243 5.70 4.98 23.86
CA THR A 243 5.12 4.34 22.66
C THR A 243 4.37 5.33 21.77
N TYR A 244 3.75 6.36 22.34
CA TYR A 244 2.89 7.32 21.62
C TYR A 244 3.64 8.55 21.12
N ARG A 245 4.86 8.82 21.62
CA ARG A 245 5.65 10.00 21.25
C ARG A 245 5.77 10.22 19.75
N LYS A 246 6.02 9.16 18.98
CA LYS A 246 6.16 9.27 17.52
C LYS A 246 4.87 9.76 16.85
N GLN A 247 3.75 9.12 17.17
CA GLN A 247 2.44 9.47 16.62
C GLN A 247 2.03 10.90 17.02
N VAL A 248 2.24 11.26 18.29
CA VAL A 248 1.95 12.61 18.79
C VAL A 248 2.83 13.66 18.09
N LYS A 249 4.13 13.37 17.89
CA LYS A 249 5.07 14.24 17.17
C LYS A 249 4.60 14.49 15.73
N GLU A 250 4.24 13.42 15.01
CA GLU A 250 3.75 13.47 13.63
C GLU A 250 2.42 14.23 13.51
N THR A 251 1.50 14.02 14.47
CA THR A 251 0.15 14.61 14.43
C THR A 251 0.15 16.10 14.78
N LEU A 252 0.98 16.52 15.74
CA LEU A 252 1.05 17.91 16.20
C LEU A 252 2.11 18.74 15.45
N GLY A 253 2.83 18.15 14.48
CA GLY A 253 3.84 18.86 13.68
C GLY A 253 5.06 19.29 14.49
N MET A 254 5.41 18.56 15.56
CA MET A 254 6.61 18.83 16.34
C MET A 254 7.86 18.52 15.49
N GLN A 255 8.78 19.47 15.37
CA GLN A 255 10.04 19.33 14.65
C GLN A 255 11.06 18.48 15.42
#